data_AF-A0A1G4ET82-F1
#
_entry.id   AF-A0A1G4ET82-F1
#
_cell.length_a   1.000
_cell.length_b   1.000
_cell.length_c   1.000
_cell.angle_alpha   90.00
_cell.angle_beta   90.00
_cell.angle_gamma   90.00
#
_symmetry.space_group_name_H-M   'P 1'
#
loop_
_entity.id
_entity.type
_entity.pdbx_description
1 polymer ?
#
loop_
_entity_poly.entity_id
_entity_poly.type
_entity_poly.pdbx_seq_one_letter_code
_entity_poly.pdbx_strand_id
1 'polypeptide(L)'
;MKCPQKIRHINSFISGLVNISDETNPFMNEFLLESQDVNGDGIIEFLISVHPNGWKEHPYAENLLFEQYVQWKGNAEFQPKEERYVNIEQGYFITIPKKLVGEITIQADSKNTQHFLYTDTDEKWLEVHTFDAKVWPKAKNYEAAVKQIYMWYAVPKQLKYQKPKSYIKPIAEYHHE
;
A
#
# COMPACT_ATOMS: atom_id res chain seq x y z
N MET A 1 16.65 -27.12 38.73
CA MET A 1 15.20 -26.88 38.55
C MET A 1 15.03 -25.89 37.39
N LYS A 2 14.49 -26.34 36.25
CA LYS A 2 14.17 -25.49 35.09
C LYS A 2 12.65 -25.51 34.91
N CYS A 3 12.02 -24.35 34.92
CA CYS A 3 10.60 -24.18 34.61
C CYS A 3 10.46 -23.93 33.10
N PRO A 4 9.63 -24.68 32.35
CA PRO A 4 9.39 -24.35 30.95
C PRO A 4 8.21 -23.38 30.83
N GLN A 5 8.45 -22.20 30.27
CA GLN A 5 7.39 -21.29 29.86
C GLN A 5 6.64 -21.88 28.66
N LYS A 6 5.36 -22.18 28.87
CA LYS A 6 4.43 -22.62 27.83
C LYS A 6 3.95 -21.39 27.07
N ILE A 7 4.45 -21.17 25.86
CA ILE A 7 3.93 -20.17 24.94
C ILE A 7 2.48 -20.54 24.62
N ARG A 8 1.53 -19.69 25.03
CA ARG A 8 0.12 -19.82 24.65
C ARG A 8 -0.09 -19.01 23.38
N HIS A 9 -0.25 -19.69 22.25
CA HIS A 9 -0.90 -19.07 21.08
C HIS A 9 -2.35 -18.73 21.48
N ILE A 10 -2.70 -17.45 21.47
CA ILE A 10 -4.07 -16.99 21.70
C ILE A 10 -4.75 -17.02 20.33
N ASN A 11 -5.41 -18.13 19.99
CA ASN A 11 -6.42 -18.13 18.95
C ASN A 11 -7.71 -17.58 19.57
N SER A 12 -7.97 -16.29 19.33
CA SER A 12 -9.22 -15.63 19.71
C SER A 12 -10.35 -16.10 18.79
N PHE A 13 -11.18 -17.02 19.27
CA PHE A 13 -12.49 -17.32 18.68
C PHE A 13 -13.52 -16.33 19.23
N ILE A 14 -13.94 -15.36 18.42
CA ILE A 14 -15.09 -14.52 18.74
C ILE A 14 -16.33 -15.19 18.14
N SER A 15 -17.11 -15.87 19.00
CA SER A 15 -18.45 -16.33 18.65
C SER A 15 -19.43 -15.16 18.80
N GLY A 16 -19.61 -14.40 17.73
CA GLY A 16 -20.69 -13.43 17.59
C GLY A 16 -21.08 -13.40 16.11
N LEU A 17 -22.36 -13.60 15.81
CA LEU A 17 -22.90 -13.50 14.46
C LEU A 17 -22.77 -12.05 13.99
N VAL A 18 -21.62 -11.74 13.41
CA VAL A 18 -21.44 -10.56 12.57
C VAL A 18 -21.93 -10.96 11.19
N ASN A 19 -22.99 -10.31 10.70
CA ASN A 19 -23.32 -10.36 9.28
C ASN A 19 -22.25 -9.57 8.54
N ILE A 20 -21.14 -10.24 8.23
CA ILE A 20 -20.09 -9.67 7.42
C ILE A 20 -20.48 -10.00 5.97
N SER A 21 -20.87 -9.00 5.20
CA SER A 21 -20.91 -9.16 3.74
C SER A 21 -19.51 -9.54 3.28
N ASP A 22 -19.37 -10.63 2.52
CA ASP A 22 -18.08 -11.23 2.14
C ASP A 22 -17.08 -10.23 1.54
N GLU A 23 -17.56 -9.19 0.87
CA GLU A 23 -16.73 -8.23 0.13
C GLU A 23 -15.97 -7.20 1.00
N THR A 24 -16.32 -7.06 2.28
CA THR A 24 -15.71 -6.08 3.19
C THR A 24 -15.22 -6.72 4.49
N ASN A 25 -15.06 -8.05 4.51
CA ASN A 25 -14.59 -8.76 5.68
C ASN A 25 -13.07 -8.56 5.86
N PRO A 26 -12.61 -7.75 6.83
CA PRO A 26 -11.16 -7.57 7.03
C PRO A 26 -10.47 -8.82 7.58
N PHE A 27 -11.24 -9.85 7.97
CA PHE A 27 -10.72 -11.12 8.43
C PHE A 27 -10.51 -12.13 7.29
N MET A 28 -10.92 -11.80 6.06
CA MET A 28 -10.75 -12.65 4.88
C MET A 28 -9.88 -11.93 3.85
N ASN A 29 -8.57 -11.94 4.09
CA ASN A 29 -7.61 -11.40 3.14
C ASN A 29 -7.13 -12.46 2.17
N GLU A 30 -6.89 -12.03 0.94
CA GLU A 30 -6.29 -12.87 -0.11
C GLU A 30 -4.86 -13.31 0.26
N PHE A 31 -4.19 -12.55 1.13
CA PHE A 31 -2.85 -12.83 1.63
C PHE A 31 -2.79 -12.84 3.17
N LEU A 32 -1.83 -13.57 3.74
CA LEU A 32 -1.55 -13.51 5.18
C LEU A 32 -0.84 -12.18 5.46
N LEU A 33 -1.57 -11.23 6.04
CA LEU A 33 -1.11 -9.87 6.27
C LEU A 33 -0.94 -9.61 7.78
N GLU A 34 0.14 -8.91 8.15
CA GLU A 34 0.45 -8.64 9.56
C GLU A 34 -0.36 -7.45 10.08
N SER A 35 -0.99 -7.63 11.23
CA SER A 35 -1.71 -6.56 11.94
C SER A 35 -0.72 -5.73 12.78
N GLN A 36 -0.89 -4.42 12.78
CA GLN A 36 0.06 -3.49 13.40
C GLN A 36 -0.65 -2.24 13.91
N ASP A 37 -0.14 -1.62 14.98
CA ASP A 37 -0.50 -0.24 15.37
C ASP A 37 0.29 0.73 14.49
N VAL A 38 -0.26 1.11 13.34
CA VAL A 38 0.45 1.93 12.35
C VAL A 38 0.40 3.42 12.68
N ASN A 39 -0.48 3.82 13.60
CA ASN A 39 -0.73 5.22 13.91
C ASN A 39 -0.23 5.63 15.31
N GLY A 40 0.19 4.66 16.13
CA GLY A 40 0.77 4.85 17.46
C GLY A 40 -0.27 5.19 18.56
N ASP A 41 -1.56 4.93 18.33
CA ASP A 41 -2.63 5.21 19.30
C ASP A 41 -2.89 4.06 20.29
N GLY A 42 -2.17 2.94 20.15
CA GLY A 42 -2.29 1.77 21.00
C GLY A 42 -3.38 0.79 20.57
N ILE A 43 -4.01 1.01 19.41
CA ILE A 43 -5.01 0.10 18.82
C ILE A 43 -4.39 -0.56 17.58
N ILE A 44 -4.50 -1.89 17.50
CA ILE A 44 -3.99 -2.64 16.35
C ILE A 44 -4.94 -2.49 15.15
N GLU A 45 -4.40 -2.05 14.02
CA GLU A 45 -5.07 -2.10 12.73
C GLU A 45 -4.90 -3.44 12.02
N PHE A 46 -5.94 -3.84 11.30
CA PHE A 46 -5.93 -5.00 10.41
C PHE A 46 -5.56 -4.53 9.01
N LEU A 47 -4.57 -5.17 8.39
CA LEU A 47 -4.25 -4.92 6.99
C LEU A 47 -5.24 -5.67 6.10
N ILE A 48 -5.81 -5.01 5.11
CA ILE A 48 -6.73 -5.61 4.12
C ILE A 48 -6.31 -5.26 2.69
N SER A 49 -6.69 -6.09 1.73
CA SER A 49 -6.54 -5.76 0.32
C SER A 49 -7.81 -5.10 -0.21
N VAL A 50 -7.67 -4.00 -0.94
CA VAL A 50 -8.79 -3.27 -1.55
C VAL A 50 -8.51 -3.00 -3.03
N HIS A 51 -9.54 -3.07 -3.86
CA HIS A 51 -9.43 -2.58 -5.23
C HIS A 51 -9.40 -1.04 -5.20
N PRO A 52 -8.47 -0.39 -5.91
CA PRO A 52 -8.55 1.04 -6.13
C PRO A 52 -9.84 1.39 -6.87
N ASN A 53 -10.34 2.60 -6.66
CA ASN A 53 -11.58 3.03 -7.30
C ASN A 53 -11.48 2.91 -8.83
N GLY A 54 -12.52 2.33 -9.43
CA GLY A 54 -12.56 2.02 -10.87
C GLY A 54 -12.02 0.63 -11.25
N TRP A 55 -11.45 -0.14 -10.32
CA TRP A 55 -10.79 -1.40 -10.66
C TRP A 55 -11.57 -2.70 -10.40
N LYS A 56 -12.75 -2.63 -9.78
CA LYS A 56 -13.53 -3.82 -9.41
C LYS A 56 -13.92 -4.71 -10.61
N GLU A 57 -14.09 -4.11 -11.78
CA GLU A 57 -14.56 -4.81 -12.99
C GLU A 57 -13.41 -5.32 -13.87
N HIS A 58 -12.14 -5.08 -13.49
CA HIS A 58 -11.00 -5.60 -14.25
C HIS A 58 -10.88 -7.12 -14.13
N PRO A 59 -10.38 -7.81 -15.18
CA PRO A 59 -10.13 -9.24 -15.10
C PRO A 59 -9.23 -9.57 -13.91
N TYR A 60 -9.51 -10.68 -13.22
CA TYR A 60 -8.70 -11.12 -12.08
C TYR A 60 -7.21 -11.32 -12.42
N ALA A 61 -6.87 -11.59 -13.68
CA ALA A 61 -5.47 -11.68 -14.14
C ALA A 61 -4.72 -10.32 -14.13
N GLU A 62 -5.46 -9.21 -14.13
CA GLU A 62 -4.95 -7.83 -14.04
C GLU A 62 -5.16 -7.26 -12.63
N ASN A 63 -5.52 -8.11 -11.66
CA ASN A 63 -5.94 -7.68 -10.35
C ASN A 63 -4.84 -6.83 -9.68
N LEU A 64 -5.16 -5.56 -9.49
CA LEU A 64 -4.32 -4.60 -8.80
C LEU A 64 -5.04 -4.22 -7.51
N LEU A 65 -4.35 -4.46 -6.41
CA LEU A 65 -4.84 -4.18 -5.07
C LEU A 65 -3.97 -3.14 -4.40
N PHE A 66 -4.60 -2.25 -3.65
CA PHE A 66 -3.95 -1.48 -2.60
C PHE A 66 -4.12 -2.25 -1.29
N GLU A 67 -3.25 -1.95 -0.35
CA GLU A 67 -3.36 -2.44 1.01
C GLU A 67 -3.84 -1.31 1.91
N GLN A 68 -4.80 -1.59 2.78
CA GLN A 68 -5.29 -0.63 3.76
C GLN A 68 -5.17 -1.17 5.18
N TYR A 69 -4.55 -0.40 6.07
CA TYR A 69 -4.63 -0.66 7.50
C TYR A 69 -5.93 -0.06 8.03
N VAL A 70 -6.84 -0.90 8.51
CA VAL A 70 -8.14 -0.50 9.02
C VAL A 70 -8.26 -0.74 10.52
N GLN A 71 -8.74 0.29 11.23
CA GLN A 71 -8.97 0.24 12.67
C GLN A 71 -10.44 -0.02 12.96
N TRP A 72 -10.72 -0.94 13.88
CA TRP A 72 -12.08 -1.18 14.35
C TRP A 72 -12.61 0.00 15.16
N LYS A 73 -13.84 0.45 14.86
CA LYS A 73 -14.50 1.58 15.55
C LYS A 73 -15.61 1.17 16.52
N GLY A 74 -15.94 -0.12 16.60
CA GLY A 74 -17.20 -0.58 17.20
C GLY A 74 -18.28 -0.81 16.15
N ASN A 75 -19.38 -1.46 16.54
CA ASN A 75 -20.58 -1.68 15.70
C ASN A 75 -20.32 -2.25 14.29
N ALA A 76 -19.30 -3.11 14.14
CA ALA A 76 -18.86 -3.67 12.86
C ALA A 76 -18.36 -2.65 11.81
N GLU A 77 -18.04 -1.42 12.23
CA GLU A 77 -17.44 -0.41 11.37
C GLU A 77 -15.91 -0.41 11.45
N PHE A 78 -15.27 -0.18 10.31
CA PHE A 78 -13.82 -0.06 10.18
C PHE A 78 -13.47 1.29 9.55
N GLN A 79 -12.40 1.91 10.04
CA GLN A 79 -11.87 3.15 9.46
C GLN A 79 -10.47 2.91 8.90
N PRO A 80 -10.23 3.23 7.62
CA PRO A 80 -8.89 3.27 7.05
C PRO A 80 -8.02 4.30 7.78
N LYS A 81 -6.82 3.87 8.18
CA LYS A 81 -5.80 4.69 8.82
C LYS A 81 -4.61 4.96 7.93
N GLU A 82 -4.27 3.98 7.12
CA GLU A 82 -3.21 4.06 6.13
C GLU A 82 -3.59 3.26 4.89
N GLU A 83 -3.11 3.69 3.73
CA GLU A 83 -3.27 3.00 2.46
C GLU A 83 -1.92 2.96 1.74
N ARG A 84 -1.59 1.82 1.16
CA ARG A 84 -0.32 1.58 0.47
C ARG A 84 -0.57 0.96 -0.89
N TYR A 85 0.21 1.38 -1.87
CA TYR A 85 0.42 0.60 -3.08
C TYR A 85 1.75 -0.14 -2.98
N VAL A 86 1.75 -1.45 -3.19
CA VAL A 86 2.95 -2.29 -3.10
C VAL A 86 3.26 -2.89 -4.46
N ASN A 87 4.46 -2.63 -4.96
CA ASN A 87 4.98 -3.22 -6.19
C ASN A 87 6.21 -4.07 -5.87
N ILE A 88 5.98 -5.32 -5.51
CA ILE A 88 7.03 -6.28 -5.15
C ILE A 88 7.96 -6.53 -6.33
N GLU A 89 7.42 -6.64 -7.55
CA GLU A 89 8.23 -6.90 -8.76
C GLU A 89 9.26 -5.80 -9.02
N GLN A 90 8.87 -4.54 -8.79
CA GLN A 90 9.75 -3.38 -8.94
C GLN A 90 10.47 -3.00 -7.63
N GLY A 91 10.17 -3.68 -6.52
CA GLY A 91 10.86 -3.52 -5.25
C GLY A 91 10.61 -2.18 -4.53
N TYR A 92 9.44 -1.57 -4.73
CA TYR A 92 9.04 -0.34 -4.03
C TYR A 92 7.59 -0.40 -3.54
N PHE A 93 7.27 0.46 -2.60
CA PHE A 93 5.89 0.75 -2.20
C PHE A 93 5.69 2.26 -2.08
N ILE A 94 4.42 2.66 -2.03
CA ILE A 94 4.01 4.06 -1.84
C ILE A 94 2.99 4.11 -0.71
N THR A 95 3.27 4.89 0.33
CA THR A 95 2.29 5.21 1.37
C THR A 95 1.45 6.40 0.95
N ILE A 96 0.15 6.19 0.76
CA ILE A 96 -0.78 7.23 0.35
C ILE A 96 -1.05 8.14 1.55
N PRO A 97 -0.92 9.48 1.41
CA PRO A 97 -1.17 10.40 2.50
C PRO A 97 -2.58 10.20 3.06
N LYS A 98 -2.72 10.19 4.39
CA LYS A 98 -4.00 9.94 5.08
C LYS A 98 -5.21 10.70 4.52
N LYS A 99 -5.02 11.95 4.07
CA LYS A 99 -6.07 12.80 3.50
C LYS A 99 -6.52 12.40 2.08
N LEU A 100 -5.80 11.48 1.44
CA LEU A 100 -6.01 11.00 0.08
C LEU A 100 -6.36 9.50 0.04
N VAL A 101 -6.55 8.87 1.21
CA VAL A 101 -6.94 7.46 1.30
C VAL A 101 -8.29 7.29 0.61
N GLY A 102 -8.36 6.38 -0.37
CA GLY A 102 -9.55 6.16 -1.19
C GLY A 102 -9.81 7.23 -2.26
N GLU A 103 -8.99 8.29 -2.34
CA GLU A 103 -9.08 9.36 -3.35
C GLU A 103 -8.08 9.18 -4.48
N ILE A 104 -7.23 8.15 -4.38
CA ILE A 104 -6.21 7.82 -5.38
C ILE A 104 -6.56 6.50 -6.05
N THR A 105 -6.47 6.50 -7.37
CA THR A 105 -6.47 5.29 -8.19
C THR A 105 -5.16 5.19 -8.96
N ILE A 106 -5.01 4.11 -9.70
CA ILE A 106 -3.85 3.81 -10.52
C ILE A 106 -4.31 3.60 -11.96
N GLN A 107 -3.50 4.04 -12.91
CA GLN A 107 -3.70 3.72 -14.31
C GLN A 107 -2.79 2.55 -14.68
N ALA A 108 -3.37 1.51 -15.28
CA ALA A 108 -2.60 0.42 -15.87
C ALA A 108 -1.71 0.99 -16.98
N ASP A 109 -0.40 0.79 -16.86
CA ASP A 109 0.58 1.27 -17.85
C ASP A 109 1.69 0.20 -17.98
N SER A 110 2.85 0.60 -18.49
CA SER A 110 3.99 -0.29 -18.69
C SER A 110 4.61 -0.75 -17.37
N LYS A 111 5.35 -1.85 -17.43
CA LYS A 111 6.10 -2.43 -16.30
C LYS A 111 6.98 -1.43 -15.53
N ASN A 112 7.50 -0.39 -16.20
CA ASN A 112 8.48 0.54 -15.63
C ASN A 112 7.91 1.93 -15.33
N THR A 113 6.62 2.14 -15.59
CA THR A 113 5.96 3.43 -15.36
C THR A 113 4.63 3.20 -14.68
N GLN A 114 4.40 3.88 -13.56
CA GLN A 114 3.14 3.83 -12.83
C GLN A 114 2.58 5.23 -12.64
N HIS A 115 1.30 5.40 -12.97
CA HIS A 115 0.59 6.66 -12.82
C HIS A 115 -0.49 6.52 -11.75
N PHE A 116 -0.49 7.45 -10.79
CA PHE A 116 -1.49 7.54 -9.74
C PHE A 116 -2.31 8.80 -9.96
N LEU A 117 -3.62 8.63 -10.00
CA LEU A 117 -4.58 9.67 -10.38
C LEU A 117 -5.51 9.96 -9.21
N TYR A 118 -5.96 11.20 -9.10
CA TYR A 118 -7.12 11.51 -8.26
C TYR A 118 -8.38 10.92 -8.89
N THR A 119 -9.24 10.32 -8.08
CA THR A 119 -10.45 9.61 -8.55
C THR A 119 -11.55 10.52 -9.05
N ASP A 120 -11.53 11.80 -8.67
CA ASP A 120 -12.57 12.79 -9.00
C ASP A 120 -12.28 13.56 -10.30
N THR A 121 -11.00 13.71 -10.64
CA THR A 121 -10.51 14.62 -11.69
C THR A 121 -9.64 13.93 -12.74
N ASP A 122 -9.23 12.67 -12.48
CA ASP A 122 -8.24 11.93 -13.27
C ASP A 122 -6.89 12.65 -13.41
N GLU A 123 -6.61 13.67 -12.59
CA GLU A 123 -5.34 14.38 -12.61
C GLU A 123 -4.24 13.51 -11.96
N LYS A 124 -3.06 13.46 -12.59
CA LYS A 124 -1.88 12.78 -12.05
C LYS A 124 -1.40 13.40 -10.74
N TRP A 125 -1.65 12.69 -9.64
CA TRP A 125 -1.09 12.97 -8.31
C TRP A 125 0.38 12.59 -8.24
N LEU A 126 0.74 11.40 -8.72
CA LEU A 126 2.10 10.88 -8.69
C LEU A 126 2.39 10.08 -9.97
N GLU A 127 3.65 10.13 -10.41
CA GLU A 127 4.15 9.37 -11.54
C GLU A 127 5.51 8.78 -11.16
N VAL A 128 5.61 7.46 -11.17
CA VAL A 128 6.81 6.72 -10.78
C VAL A 128 7.39 6.02 -11.99
N HIS A 129 8.69 6.22 -12.21
CA HIS A 129 9.47 5.54 -13.22
C HIS A 129 10.58 4.73 -12.58
N THR A 130 10.78 3.52 -13.06
CA THR A 130 11.90 2.66 -12.65
C THR A 130 12.98 2.67 -13.72
N PHE A 131 14.22 2.88 -13.30
CA PHE A 131 15.38 2.91 -14.19
C PHE A 131 16.46 1.95 -13.70
N ASP A 132 16.99 1.12 -14.61
CA ASP A 132 18.23 0.40 -14.37
C ASP A 132 19.39 1.36 -14.10
N ALA A 133 20.33 0.94 -13.26
CA ALA A 133 21.54 1.72 -12.95
C ALA A 133 22.35 2.14 -14.19
N LYS A 134 22.29 1.35 -15.29
CA LYS A 134 22.95 1.67 -16.57
C LYS A 134 22.22 2.75 -17.38
N VAL A 135 20.91 2.86 -17.22
CA VAL A 135 20.06 3.81 -17.96
C VAL A 135 19.97 5.14 -17.22
N TRP A 136 19.97 5.12 -15.89
CA TRP A 136 19.84 6.31 -15.04
C TRP A 136 20.70 7.51 -15.44
N PRO A 137 22.00 7.37 -15.80
CA PRO A 137 22.83 8.51 -16.22
C PRO A 137 22.27 9.29 -17.44
N LYS A 138 21.39 8.67 -18.22
CA LYS A 138 20.74 9.26 -19.40
C LYS A 138 19.37 9.89 -19.07
N ALA A 139 18.78 9.60 -17.91
CA ALA A 139 17.45 10.03 -17.49
C ALA A 139 17.43 11.49 -16.97
N LYS A 140 17.87 12.44 -17.79
CA LYS A 140 18.08 13.85 -17.36
C LYS A 140 16.82 14.57 -16.91
N ASN A 141 15.65 14.14 -17.39
CA ASN A 141 14.34 14.76 -17.11
C ASN A 141 13.67 14.21 -15.85
N TYR A 142 14.37 13.34 -15.10
CA TYR A 142 13.83 12.68 -13.92
C TYR A 142 14.64 13.03 -12.67
N GLU A 143 13.97 13.04 -11.53
CA GLU A 143 14.56 13.21 -10.21
C GLU A 143 14.36 11.93 -9.41
N ALA A 144 15.44 11.46 -8.78
CA ALA A 144 15.39 10.27 -7.96
C ALA A 144 14.58 10.51 -6.68
N ALA A 145 13.63 9.63 -6.41
CA ALA A 145 13.00 9.49 -5.11
C ALA A 145 13.82 8.54 -4.21
N VAL A 146 14.24 7.41 -4.78
CA VAL A 146 14.99 6.36 -4.08
C VAL A 146 16.09 5.82 -4.99
N LYS A 147 17.25 5.55 -4.41
CA LYS A 147 18.39 4.93 -5.07
C LYS A 147 18.64 3.55 -4.47
N GLN A 148 18.57 2.50 -5.28
CA GLN A 148 19.07 1.17 -4.93
C GLN A 148 20.31 0.80 -5.76
N ILE A 149 20.88 -0.38 -5.49
CA ILE A 149 22.10 -0.87 -6.15
C ILE A 149 21.86 -1.06 -7.66
N TYR A 150 20.73 -1.66 -8.04
CA TYR A 150 20.44 -2.00 -9.44
C TYR A 150 19.38 -1.11 -10.08
N MET A 151 18.60 -0.39 -9.28
CA MET A 151 17.41 0.32 -9.74
C MET A 151 17.26 1.68 -9.07
N TRP A 152 16.71 2.63 -9.82
CA TRP A 152 16.32 3.95 -9.34
C TRP A 152 14.81 4.11 -9.50
N TYR A 153 14.15 4.58 -8.44
CA TYR A 153 12.76 5.02 -8.50
C TYR A 153 12.76 6.54 -8.61
N ALA A 154 12.10 7.06 -9.62
CA ALA A 154 12.19 8.46 -9.96
C ALA A 154 10.85 9.02 -10.41
N VAL A 155 10.72 10.33 -10.27
CA VAL A 155 9.58 11.10 -10.74
C VAL A 155 10.03 12.07 -11.83
N PRO A 156 9.15 12.52 -12.75
CA PRO A 156 9.50 13.61 -13.66
C PRO A 156 9.97 14.85 -12.91
N LYS A 157 10.96 15.58 -13.45
CA LYS A 157 11.45 16.87 -12.91
C LYS A 157 10.42 17.98 -13.08
N GLN A 158 9.35 17.91 -12.31
CA GLN A 158 8.26 18.87 -12.29
C GLN A 158 7.93 19.23 -10.84
N LEU A 159 7.62 20.49 -10.59
CA LEU A 159 7.39 21.00 -9.24
C LEU A 159 6.28 20.23 -8.49
N LYS A 160 5.22 19.82 -9.22
CA LYS A 160 4.08 19.08 -8.66
C LYS A 160 4.48 17.73 -8.01
N TYR A 161 5.58 17.11 -8.45
CA TYR A 161 6.03 15.83 -7.93
C TYR A 161 7.07 15.94 -6.80
N GLN A 162 7.51 17.15 -6.43
CA GLN A 162 8.53 17.31 -5.39
C GLN A 162 8.10 16.83 -4.01
N LYS A 163 6.81 17.01 -3.66
CA LYS A 163 6.26 16.48 -2.41
C LYS A 163 5.88 15.01 -2.56
N PRO A 164 5.10 14.59 -3.58
CA PRO A 164 4.72 13.18 -3.74
C PRO A 164 5.87 12.19 -3.79
N LYS A 165 7.04 12.57 -4.33
CA LYS A 165 8.19 11.65 -4.42
C LYS A 165 8.65 11.10 -3.06
N SER A 166 8.43 11.81 -1.95
CA SER A 166 8.85 11.35 -0.63
C SER A 166 8.03 10.18 -0.10
N TYR A 167 6.89 9.89 -0.72
CA TYR A 167 6.04 8.76 -0.36
C TYR A 167 6.50 7.45 -0.99
N ILE A 168 7.45 7.50 -1.93
CA ILE A 168 8.03 6.31 -2.56
C ILE A 168 9.11 5.77 -1.64
N LYS A 169 9.01 4.49 -1.28
CA LYS A 169 9.90 3.80 -0.37
C LYS A 169 10.41 2.49 -0.97
N PRO A 170 11.65 2.07 -0.67
CA PRO A 170 12.13 0.76 -1.09
C PRO A 170 11.38 -0.34 -0.34
N ILE A 171 11.11 -1.47 -0.98
CA ILE A 171 10.40 -2.60 -0.36
C ILE A 171 11.13 -3.16 0.88
N ALA A 172 12.44 -2.92 1.02
CA ALA A 172 13.20 -3.28 2.21
C ALA A 172 12.71 -2.55 3.48
N GLU A 173 12.04 -1.41 3.36
CA GLU A 173 11.45 -0.66 4.48
C GLU A 173 10.00 -1.09 4.81
N TYR A 174 9.38 -1.95 3.99
CA TYR A 174 7.93 -2.20 4.05
C TYR A 174 7.40 -2.77 5.37
N HIS A 175 8.21 -3.56 6.09
CA HIS A 175 7.88 -4.12 7.41
C HIS A 175 8.65 -3.46 8.58
N HIS A 176 9.36 -2.36 8.34
CA HIS A 176 10.26 -1.74 9.33
C HIS A 176 9.79 -0.37 9.84
N GLU A 177 8.57 0.04 9.48
CA GLU A 177 7.90 1.23 10.03
C GLU A 177 6.99 0.80 11.19
#